data_AF-A0A355EXK3-F1
#
_entry.id   AF-A0A355EXK3-F1
#
_cell.length_a   1.000
_cell.length_b   1.000
_cell.length_c   1.000
_cell.angle_alpha   90.00
_cell.angle_beta   90.00
_cell.angle_gamma   90.00
#
_symmetry.space_group_name_H-M   'P 1'
#
loop_
_entity.id
_entity.type
_entity.pdbx_description
1 polymer ?
#
loop_
_entity_poly.entity_id
_entity_poly.type
_entity_poly.pdbx_seq_one_letter_code
_entity_poly.pdbx_strand_id
1 'polypeptide(L)'
;MSVSGLFIAVALTYTGGLQGTGDTKSPLYISLISQVVLPVGLCFVLQQLGRLEPLGIWLAILLGHMTRCGLSVLRFHQGKWRSLRVEG
;
A
#
# COMPACT_ATOMS: atom_id res chain seq x y z
N MET A 1 -13.69 -7.98 8.95
CA MET A 1 -13.90 -8.16 7.50
C MET A 1 -14.49 -6.94 6.81
N SER A 2 -15.45 -6.21 7.40
CA SER A 2 -16.04 -5.03 6.73
C SER A 2 -15.14 -3.79 6.68
N VAL A 3 -14.37 -3.51 7.74
CA VAL A 3 -13.50 -2.32 7.81
C VAL A 3 -12.37 -2.35 6.76
N SER A 4 -11.75 -3.52 6.53
CA SER A 4 -10.70 -3.69 5.53
C SER A 4 -11.20 -3.43 4.10
N GLY A 5 -12.46 -3.74 3.81
CA GLY A 5 -13.07 -3.50 2.49
C GLY A 5 -13.13 -2.01 2.13
N LEU A 6 -13.41 -1.14 3.11
CA LEU A 6 -13.43 0.31 2.92
C LEU A 6 -12.04 0.83 2.49
N PHE A 7 -10.98 0.39 3.19
CA PHE A 7 -9.61 0.77 2.87
C PHE A 7 -9.15 0.26 1.50
N ILE A 8 -9.58 -0.95 1.11
CA ILE A 8 -9.29 -1.53 -0.20
C ILE A 8 -9.95 -0.74 -1.32
N ALA A 9 -11.23 -0.38 -1.16
CA ALA A 9 -11.97 0.39 -2.17
C ALA A 9 -11.31 1.76 -2.42
N VAL A 10 -10.98 2.48 -1.35
CA VAL A 10 -10.28 3.78 -1.44
C VAL A 10 -8.93 3.63 -2.14
N ALA A 11 -8.13 2.62 -1.76
CA ALA A 11 -6.84 2.37 -2.39
C ALA A 11 -6.98 2.07 -3.89
N LEU A 12 -7.99 1.29 -4.30
CA LEU A 12 -8.23 0.95 -5.70
C LEU A 12 -8.64 2.17 -6.52
N THR A 13 -9.54 3.02 -6.01
CA THR A 13 -9.96 4.24 -6.71
C THR A 13 -8.78 5.19 -6.97
N TYR A 14 -7.95 5.44 -5.96
CA TYR A 14 -6.78 6.32 -6.12
C TYR A 14 -5.69 5.71 -7.00
N THR A 15 -5.45 4.40 -6.89
CA THR A 15 -4.46 3.68 -7.71
C THR A 15 -4.88 3.62 -9.18
N GLY A 16 -6.19 3.43 -9.45
CA GLY A 16 -6.75 3.46 -10.81
C GLY A 16 -6.68 4.86 -11.43
N GLY A 17 -7.01 5.90 -10.66
CA GLY A 17 -6.90 7.29 -11.10
C GLY A 17 -5.47 7.70 -11.45
N LEU A 18 -4.48 7.32 -10.63
CA LEU A 18 -3.06 7.57 -10.91
C LEU A 18 -2.59 6.86 -12.19
N GLN A 19 -2.91 5.58 -12.35
CA GLN A 19 -2.56 4.81 -13.56
C GLN A 19 -3.21 5.40 -14.82
N GLY A 20 -4.47 5.84 -14.74
CA GLY A 20 -5.18 6.49 -15.85
C GLY A 20 -4.56 7.84 -16.27
N THR A 21 -3.75 8.46 -15.42
CA THR A 21 -3.00 9.69 -15.75
C THR A 21 -1.59 9.45 -16.31
N GLY A 22 -1.18 8.19 -16.49
CA GLY A 22 0.17 7.80 -16.92
C GLY A 22 1.14 7.49 -15.78
N ASP A 23 0.73 7.67 -14.52
CA ASP A 23 1.54 7.39 -13.33
C ASP A 23 1.37 5.93 -12.87
N THR A 24 2.10 5.02 -13.52
CA THR A 24 2.07 3.57 -13.26
C THR A 24 3.12 3.10 -12.26
N LYS A 25 4.27 3.80 -12.18
CA LYS A 25 5.38 3.45 -11.29
C LYS A 25 5.02 3.67 -9.83
N SER A 26 4.38 4.79 -9.50
CA SER A 26 4.08 5.12 -8.09
C SER A 26 3.12 4.11 -7.45
N PRO A 27 1.99 3.74 -8.09
CA PRO A 27 1.08 2.75 -7.51
C PRO A 27 1.64 1.33 -7.45
N LEU A 28 2.55 0.97 -8.37
CA LEU A 28 3.29 -0.29 -8.33
C LEU A 28 4.17 -0.38 -7.08
N TYR A 29 5.00 0.64 -6.81
CA TYR A 29 5.86 0.66 -5.63
C TYR A 29 5.05 0.65 -4.33
N ILE A 30 3.96 1.41 -4.27
CA ILE A 30 3.05 1.41 -3.11
C ILE A 30 2.51 0.00 -2.85
N SER A 31 2.09 -0.70 -3.90
CA SER A 31 1.55 -2.07 -3.77
C SER A 31 2.63 -3.06 -3.33
N LEU A 32 3.82 -3.01 -3.92
CA LEU A 32 4.93 -3.90 -3.58
C LEU A 32 5.36 -3.73 -2.12
N ILE A 33 5.53 -2.48 -1.66
CA ILE A 33 5.95 -2.19 -0.29
C ILE A 33 4.87 -2.65 0.70
N SER A 34 3.61 -2.28 0.44
CA SER A 34 2.52 -2.52 1.38
C SER A 34 2.08 -3.98 1.46
N GLN A 35 2.19 -4.75 0.37
CA GLN A 35 1.68 -6.13 0.32
C GLN A 35 2.75 -7.19 0.44
N VAL A 36 4.01 -6.88 0.11
CA VAL A 36 5.11 -7.84 0.13
C VAL A 36 6.15 -7.45 1.17
N VAL A 37 6.81 -6.31 0.99
CA VAL A 37 7.98 -5.95 1.82
C VAL A 37 7.61 -5.82 3.29
N LEU A 38 6.57 -5.05 3.59
CA LEU A 38 6.18 -4.77 4.97
C LEU A 38 5.62 -6.02 5.68
N PRO A 39 4.67 -6.79 5.10
CA PRO A 39 4.18 -7.99 5.75
C PRO A 39 5.23 -9.09 5.91
N VAL A 40 6.04 -9.35 4.87
CA VAL A 40 7.12 -10.35 4.93
C VAL A 40 8.18 -9.93 5.95
N GLY A 41 8.59 -8.67 5.94
CA GLY A 41 9.56 -8.13 6.89
C GLY A 41 9.08 -8.26 8.34
N LEU A 42 7.81 -7.91 8.61
CA LEU A 42 7.26 -8.01 9.96
C LEU A 42 7.14 -9.47 10.41
N CYS A 43 6.65 -10.36 9.54
CA CYS A 43 6.59 -11.79 9.84
C CYS A 43 7.98 -12.39 10.09
N PHE A 44 8.99 -12.01 9.29
CA PHE A 44 10.37 -12.45 9.47
C PHE A 44 10.92 -12.01 10.83
N VAL A 45 10.76 -10.73 11.20
CA VAL A 45 11.19 -10.21 12.51
C VAL A 45 10.49 -10.96 13.66
N LEU A 46 9.16 -11.13 13.57
CA LEU A 46 8.40 -11.85 14.60
C LEU A 46 8.83 -13.33 14.71
N GLN A 47 9.18 -13.96 13.59
CA GLN A 47 9.72 -15.32 13.56
C GLN A 47 11.07 -15.40 14.28
N GLN A 48 11.99 -14.47 14.00
CA GLN A 48 13.30 -14.43 14.65
C GLN A 48 13.20 -14.18 16.17
N LEU A 49 12.16 -13.46 16.60
CA LEU A 49 11.87 -13.24 18.02
C LEU A 49 11.14 -14.43 18.69
N GLY A 50 10.85 -15.51 17.97
CA GLY A 50 10.07 -16.65 18.48
C GLY A 50 8.62 -16.31 18.81
N ARG A 51 8.08 -15.22 18.25
CA ARG A 51 6.76 -14.65 18.54
C ARG A 51 5.80 -14.68 17.33
N LEU A 52 6.12 -15.47 16.31
CA LEU A 52 5.26 -15.59 15.14
C LEU A 52 4.04 -16.44 15.49
N GLU A 53 3.00 -15.76 15.95
CA GLU A 53 1.67 -16.31 16.17
C GLU A 53 0.68 -15.80 15.13
N PRO A 54 -0.51 -16.42 14.98
CA PRO A 54 -1.53 -15.98 14.04
C PRO A 54 -1.89 -14.49 14.18
N LEU A 55 -1.88 -13.96 15.41
CA LEU A 55 -2.11 -12.54 15.67
C LEU A 55 -1.05 -11.64 15.00
N GLY A 56 0.21 -12.06 15.00
CA GLY A 56 1.30 -11.34 14.35
C GLY A 56 1.12 -11.26 12.83
N ILE A 57 0.61 -12.34 12.22
CA ILE A 57 0.28 -12.38 10.79
C ILE A 57 -0.87 -11.41 10.48
N TRP A 58 -1.92 -11.40 11.31
CA TRP A 58 -3.04 -10.46 11.14
C TRP A 58 -2.62 -9.01 11.31
N LEU A 59 -1.73 -8.70 12.25
CA LEU A 59 -1.15 -7.37 12.42
C LEU A 59 -0.31 -6.96 11.20
N ALA A 60 0.48 -7.88 10.64
CA ALA A 60 1.24 -7.64 9.41
C ALA A 60 0.33 -7.27 8.23
N ILE A 61 -0.78 -8.00 8.07
CA ILE A 61 -1.79 -7.74 7.04
C ILE A 61 -2.46 -6.37 7.26
N LEU A 62 -2.88 -6.07 8.50
CA LEU A 62 -3.52 -4.80 8.85
C LEU A 62 -2.61 -3.61 8.58
N LEU A 63 -1.34 -3.70 8.99
CA LEU A 63 -0.33 -2.67 8.74
C LEU A 63 -0.03 -2.49 7.26
N GLY A 64 -0.02 -3.58 6.48
CA GLY A 64 0.06 -3.51 5.02
C GLY A 64 -1.08 -2.69 4.42
N HIS A 65 -2.33 -2.95 4.81
CA HIS A 65 -3.48 -2.17 4.32
C HIS A 65 -3.44 -0.69 4.73
N MET A 66 -3.08 -0.40 5.99
CA MET A 66 -2.92 0.96 6.48
C MET A 66 -1.84 1.72 5.69
N THR A 67 -0.71 1.07 5.46
CA THR A 67 0.41 1.63 4.68
C THR A 67 -0.01 1.89 3.23
N ARG A 68 -0.71 0.95 2.60
CA ARG A 68 -1.22 1.13 1.23
C ARG A 68 -2.15 2.35 1.14
N CYS A 69 -3.11 2.44 2.06
CA CYS A 69 -4.05 3.55 2.11
C CYS A 69 -3.31 4.89 2.30
N GLY A 70 -2.46 4.99 3.32
CA GLY A 70 -1.71 6.21 3.62
C GLY A 70 -0.83 6.66 2.46
N LEU A 71 -0.03 5.75 1.89
CA LEU A 71 0.85 6.08 0.76
C LEU A 71 0.07 6.47 -0.50
N SER A 72 -1.05 5.80 -0.80
CA SER A 72 -1.92 6.17 -1.93
C SER A 72 -2.51 7.57 -1.76
N VAL A 73 -3.02 7.91 -0.57
CA VAL A 73 -3.57 9.24 -0.27
C VAL A 73 -2.48 10.31 -0.36
N LEU A 74 -1.31 10.07 0.26
CA LEU A 74 -0.18 10.99 0.20
C LEU A 74 0.28 11.21 -1.24
N ARG A 75 0.40 10.14 -2.03
CA ARG A 75 0.87 10.23 -3.42
C ARG A 75 -0.12 10.96 -4.32
N PHE A 76 -1.41 10.83 -4.05
CA PHE A 76 -2.44 11.57 -4.75
C PHE A 76 -2.40 13.06 -4.36
N HIS A 77 -2.31 13.37 -3.07
CA HIS A 77 -2.29 14.75 -2.58
C HIS A 77 -1.01 15.51 -2.99
N GLN A 78 0.12 14.81 -3.14
CA GLN A 78 1.38 15.42 -3.60
C GLN A 78 1.30 16.02 -5.01
N GLY A 79 0.27 15.70 -5.81
CA GLY A 79 0.09 16.31 -7.13
C GLY A 79 1.20 16.02 -8.15
N LYS A 80 2.26 15.26 -7.79
CA LYS A 80 3.39 14.87 -8.64
C LYS A 80 2.98 14.04 -9.87
N TRP A 81 1.78 13.47 -9.84
CA TRP A 81 1.18 12.85 -11.02
C TRP A 81 0.79 13.86 -12.10
N ARG A 82 0.58 15.14 -11.74
CA ARG A 82 0.26 16.23 -12.68
C ARG A 82 1.47 16.66 -13.51
N SER A 83 2.68 16.61 -12.94
CA SER A 83 3.91 17.00 -13.66
C SER A 83 4.39 15.95 -14.65
N LEU A 84 4.00 14.68 -14.49
CA LEU A 84 4.29 13.60 -15.45
C LEU A 84 3.59 13.78 -16.81
N ARG A 85 2.65 14.75 -16.93
CA ARG A 85 1.92 15.04 -18.17
C ARG A 85 2.69 15.95 -19.15
N VAL A 86 3.80 16.60 -18.72
CA VAL A 86 4.45 17.66 -19.53
C VAL A 86 5.61 17.13 -20.41
N GLU A 87 5.89 15.83 -20.43
CA GLU A 87 6.85 15.23 -21.37
C GLU A 87 6.15 14.45 -22.50
N GLY A 88 5.00 14.96 -22.96
CA GLY A 88 4.29 14.48 -24.14
C GLY A 88 4.41 15.47 -25.29
#